data_AF-A0A2E5MAG0-F1
#
_entry.id   AF-A0A2E5MAG0-F1
#
_cell.length_a   1.000
_cell.length_b   1.000
_cell.length_c   1.000
_cell.angle_alpha   90.00
_cell.angle_beta   90.00
_cell.angle_gamma   90.00
#
_symmetry.space_group_name_H-M   'P 1'
#
loop_
_entity.id
_entity.type
_entity.pdbx_description
1 polymer ?
#
loop_
_entity_poly.entity_id
_entity_poly.type
_entity_poly.pdbx_seq_one_letter_code
_entity_poly.pdbx_strand_id
1 'polypeptide(L)'
;MHRYPRGEQLRSVYLFATREGQRHTGDGFRSIWNRAMRKYIAAGGERFTEHDLRAKVASDDPVHAQTRLQHRSSAMVKRVYNRKPAQVHVLHREPPEGES
;
A
#
# COMPACT_ATOMS: atom_id res chain seq x y z
N MET A 1 9.34 39.69 0.92
CA MET A 1 10.48 39.12 1.68
C MET A 1 9.97 38.80 3.09
N HIS A 2 9.51 37.57 3.35
CA HIS A 2 8.95 37.19 4.65
C HIS A 2 10.08 36.67 5.56
N ARG A 3 10.43 37.44 6.59
CA ARG A 3 11.55 37.16 7.50
C ARG A 3 10.99 36.42 8.73
N TYR A 4 11.28 35.13 8.85
CA TYR A 4 10.92 34.35 10.05
C TYR A 4 11.79 34.79 11.25
N PRO A 5 11.21 34.90 12.46
CA PRO A 5 11.94 35.25 13.68
C PRO A 5 13.00 34.19 14.01
N ARG A 6 14.18 34.65 14.46
CA ARG A 6 15.27 33.81 14.94
C ARG A 6 14.80 33.00 16.15
N GLY A 7 14.62 31.69 15.98
CA GLY A 7 14.26 30.80 17.09
C GLY A 7 14.17 29.32 16.72
N GLU A 8 13.76 28.99 15.51
CA GLU A 8 13.70 27.59 15.08
C GLU A 8 14.10 27.48 13.61
N GLN A 9 15.33 27.05 13.37
CA GLN A 9 15.79 26.82 12.01
C GLN A 9 15.11 25.55 11.50
N LEU A 10 14.21 25.69 10.52
CA LEU A 10 13.62 24.55 9.82
C LEU A 10 14.74 23.66 9.28
N ARG A 11 14.93 22.50 9.90
CA ARG A 11 16.00 21.56 9.52
C ARG A 11 15.76 20.95 8.14
N SER A 12 14.52 20.95 7.66
CA SER A 12 14.15 20.52 6.31
C SER A 12 12.83 21.15 5.88
N VAL A 13 12.67 21.31 4.57
CA VAL A 13 11.40 21.65 3.90
C VAL A 13 10.61 20.40 3.47
N TYR A 14 11.18 19.20 3.62
CA TYR A 14 10.57 17.94 3.23
C TYR A 14 9.92 17.25 4.43
N LEU A 15 8.72 16.68 4.23
CA LEU A 15 8.00 15.92 5.27
C LEU A 15 8.82 14.71 5.75
N PHE A 16 9.47 14.00 4.81
CA PHE A 16 10.40 12.93 5.10
C PHE A 16 11.79 13.32 4.61
N ALA A 17 12.67 13.61 5.56
CA ALA A 17 14.01 14.11 5.30
C ALA A 17 15.09 13.20 5.87
N THR A 18 16.24 13.18 5.20
CA THR A 18 17.46 12.57 5.73
C THR A 18 17.99 13.37 6.92
N ARG A 19 19.03 12.86 7.59
CA ARG A 19 19.66 13.54 8.73
C ARG A 19 20.25 14.90 8.34
N GLU A 20 20.60 15.07 7.07
CA GLU A 20 21.11 16.28 6.44
C GLU A 20 19.99 17.21 5.94
N GLY A 21 18.73 16.88 6.23
CA GLY A 21 17.57 17.70 5.85
C GLY A 21 17.15 17.57 4.39
N GLN A 22 17.70 16.61 3.63
CA GLN A 22 17.40 16.41 2.21
C GLN A 22 16.27 15.43 1.98
N ARG A 23 15.60 15.49 0.83
CA ARG A 23 14.56 14.50 0.48
C ARG A 23 15.15 13.10 0.36
N HIS A 24 14.38 12.08 0.72
CA HIS A 24 14.72 10.72 0.35
C HIS A 24 14.56 10.49 -1.16
N THR A 25 15.46 9.70 -1.74
CA THR A 25 15.31 9.14 -3.08
C THR A 25 14.59 7.79 -3.02
N GLY A 26 14.09 7.30 -4.16
CA GLY A 26 13.53 5.94 -4.24
C GLY A 26 14.51 4.87 -3.77
N ASP A 27 15.78 4.98 -4.16
CA ASP A 27 16.86 4.07 -3.71
C ASP A 27 17.16 4.20 -2.21
N GLY A 28 17.13 5.43 -1.69
CA GLY A 28 17.29 5.68 -0.27
C GLY A 28 16.20 5.01 0.55
N PHE A 29 14.94 5.12 0.10
CA PHE A 29 13.80 4.46 0.73
C PHE A 29 13.92 2.93 0.65
N ARG A 30 14.21 2.37 -0.53
CA ARG A 30 14.45 0.93 -0.71
C ARG A 30 15.54 0.39 0.22
N SER A 31 16.60 1.18 0.44
CA SER A 31 17.68 0.83 1.35
C SER A 31 17.22 0.82 2.81
N ILE A 32 16.40 1.79 3.23
CA ILE A 32 15.78 1.82 4.57
C ILE A 32 14.88 0.60 4.76
N TRP A 33 14.03 0.30 3.77
CA TRP A 33 13.15 -0.86 3.77
C TRP A 33 13.92 -2.17 3.93
N ASN A 34 14.96 -2.37 3.13
CA ASN A 34 15.78 -3.58 3.20
C ASN A 34 16.42 -3.78 4.57
N ARG A 35 16.86 -2.70 5.25
CA ARG A 35 17.37 -2.78 6.62
C ARG A 35 16.28 -3.16 7.63
N ALA A 36 15.09 -2.59 7.50
CA ALA A 36 13.95 -2.93 8.36
C ALA A 36 13.54 -4.39 8.18
N MET A 37 13.42 -4.86 6.93
CA MET A 37 13.08 -6.25 6.63
C MET A 37 14.11 -7.24 7.15
N ARG A 38 15.42 -6.94 7.06
CA ARG A 38 16.46 -7.80 7.66
C ARG A 38 16.26 -7.96 9.17
N LYS A 39 15.94 -6.87 9.88
CA LYS A 39 15.64 -6.93 11.32
C LYS A 39 14.37 -7.73 11.61
N TYR A 40 13.32 -7.55 10.81
CA TYR A 40 12.06 -8.28 10.97
C TYR A 40 12.24 -9.79 10.76
N ILE A 41 12.97 -10.19 9.71
CA ILE A 41 13.29 -11.60 9.43
C ILE A 41 14.13 -12.20 10.55
N ALA A 42 15.14 -11.46 11.05
CA ALA A 42 15.94 -11.92 12.18
C ALA A 42 15.11 -12.12 13.46
N ALA A 43 14.00 -11.40 13.61
CA ALA A 43 13.03 -11.57 14.69
C ALA A 43 11.98 -12.67 14.42
N GLY A 44 12.11 -13.45 13.35
CA GLY A 44 11.20 -14.55 12.99
C GLY A 44 10.06 -14.15 12.04
N GLY A 45 10.06 -12.92 11.52
CA GLY A 45 9.06 -12.44 10.58
C GLY A 45 9.25 -12.97 9.15
N GLU A 46 8.14 -13.11 8.41
CA GLU A 46 8.19 -13.50 7.00
C GLU A 46 8.55 -12.32 6.08
N ARG A 47 9.29 -12.57 5.01
CA ARG A 47 9.63 -11.52 4.03
C ARG A 47 8.37 -11.03 3.31
N PHE A 48 8.22 -9.70 3.21
CA PHE A 48 7.28 -9.05 2.31
C PHE A 48 7.88 -7.79 1.69
N THR A 49 7.16 -7.21 0.74
CA THR A 49 7.57 -6.04 -0.03
C THR A 49 6.71 -4.81 0.30
N GLU A 50 7.20 -3.62 -0.05
CA GLU A 50 6.43 -2.38 0.04
C GLU A 50 5.11 -2.47 -0.75
N HIS A 51 5.09 -3.21 -1.85
CA HIS A 51 3.91 -3.44 -2.66
C HIS A 51 2.87 -4.30 -1.94
N ASP A 52 3.30 -5.20 -1.05
CA ASP A 52 2.38 -6.02 -0.26
C ASP A 52 1.64 -5.18 0.78
N LEU A 53 2.24 -4.11 1.31
CA LEU A 53 1.53 -3.15 2.14
C LEU A 53 0.41 -2.46 1.37
N ARG A 54 0.71 -2.02 0.15
CA ARG A 54 -0.28 -1.40 -0.74
C ARG A 54 -1.39 -2.38 -1.11
N ALA A 55 -1.04 -3.66 -1.30
CA ALA A 55 -2.00 -4.73 -1.52
C ALA A 55 -2.93 -4.94 -0.33
N LYS A 56 -2.37 -4.99 0.88
CA LYS A 56 -3.14 -5.15 2.11
C LYS A 56 -4.18 -4.04 2.28
N VAL A 57 -3.79 -2.79 2.06
CA VAL A 57 -4.70 -1.64 2.15
C VAL A 57 -5.86 -1.75 1.17
N ALA A 58 -5.60 -2.20 -0.06
CA ALA A 58 -6.67 -2.42 -1.04
C ALA A 58 -7.57 -3.61 -0.69
N SER A 59 -7.01 -4.67 -0.14
CA SER A 59 -7.76 -5.86 0.29
C SER A 59 -8.57 -5.65 1.57
N ASP A 60 -8.24 -4.65 2.39
CA ASP A 60 -8.95 -4.33 3.64
C ASP A 60 -10.17 -3.43 3.42
N ASP A 61 -10.13 -2.55 2.42
CA ASP A 61 -11.28 -1.75 2.02
C ASP A 61 -11.41 -1.75 0.50
N PRO A 62 -11.99 -2.82 -0.07
CA PRO A 62 -12.12 -2.98 -1.52
C PRO A 62 -13.04 -1.93 -2.15
N VAL A 63 -13.99 -1.35 -1.38
CA VAL A 63 -14.94 -0.34 -1.86
C VAL A 63 -14.24 1.00 -2.14
N HIS A 64 -13.32 1.42 -1.27
CA HIS A 64 -12.59 2.69 -1.42
C HIS A 64 -11.15 2.52 -1.91
N ALA A 65 -10.73 1.29 -2.22
CA ALA A 65 -9.42 0.97 -2.76
C ALA A 65 -9.07 1.85 -3.98
N GLN A 66 -10.08 2.22 -4.79
CA GLN A 66 -9.88 3.07 -5.96
C GLN A 66 -9.37 4.47 -5.63
N THR A 67 -10.03 5.11 -4.67
CA THR A 67 -9.72 6.47 -4.20
C THR A 67 -8.43 6.50 -3.41
N ARG A 68 -8.20 5.52 -2.52
CA ARG A 68 -6.99 5.47 -1.68
C ARG A 68 -5.71 5.16 -2.47
N LEU A 69 -5.84 4.45 -3.58
CA LEU A 69 -4.70 4.11 -4.41
C LEU A 69 -4.41 5.16 -5.51
N GLN A 70 -5.23 6.20 -5.70
CA GLN A 70 -5.00 7.27 -6.70
C GLN A 70 -4.60 6.71 -8.08
N HIS A 71 -5.43 5.87 -8.69
CA HIS A 71 -5.02 4.97 -9.78
C HIS A 71 -4.34 5.61 -11.00
N ARG A 72 -3.27 4.96 -11.47
CA ARG A 72 -2.79 5.01 -12.87
C ARG A 72 -3.38 3.91 -13.77
N SER A 73 -4.04 2.87 -13.24
CA SER A 73 -4.87 1.94 -14.03
C SER A 73 -5.63 0.94 -13.14
N SER A 74 -6.95 0.80 -13.36
CA SER A 74 -7.83 -0.19 -12.73
C SER A 74 -7.51 -1.64 -13.13
N ALA A 75 -6.83 -1.85 -14.27
CA ALA A 75 -6.49 -3.17 -14.79
C ALA A 75 -5.37 -3.87 -14.01
N MET A 76 -4.44 -3.12 -13.39
CA MET A 76 -3.43 -3.71 -12.50
C MET A 76 -4.01 -4.16 -11.16
N VAL A 77 -5.06 -3.48 -10.69
CA VAL A 77 -5.61 -3.65 -9.34
C VAL A 77 -6.31 -5.01 -9.20
N LYS A 78 -7.13 -5.40 -10.18
CA LYS A 78 -7.82 -6.71 -10.19
C LYS A 78 -6.85 -7.90 -10.24
N ARG A 79 -5.72 -7.77 -10.95
CA ARG A 79 -4.75 -8.87 -11.16
C ARG A 79 -3.77 -9.05 -10.00
N VAL A 80 -3.40 -7.98 -9.29
CA VAL A 80 -2.35 -8.02 -8.26
C VAL A 80 -2.92 -8.11 -6.83
N TYR A 81 -4.15 -7.64 -6.60
CA TYR A 81 -4.69 -7.47 -5.24
C TYR A 81 -5.78 -8.47 -4.82
N ASN A 82 -6.21 -9.36 -5.71
CA ASN A 82 -7.18 -10.40 -5.35
C ASN A 82 -6.44 -11.66 -4.87
N ARG A 83 -5.86 -11.59 -3.67
CA ARG A 83 -5.18 -12.74 -3.02
C ARG A 83 -6.07 -13.52 -2.05
N LYS A 84 -7.31 -13.07 -1.83
CA LYS A 84 -8.33 -13.80 -1.04
C LYS A 84 -9.20 -14.63 -2.00
N PRO A 85 -9.58 -15.88 -1.66
CA PRO A 85 -10.54 -16.63 -2.46
C PRO A 85 -11.84 -15.85 -2.57
N ALA A 86 -12.42 -15.83 -3.77
CA ALA A 86 -13.72 -15.22 -3.99
C ALA A 86 -14.77 -16.01 -3.18
N GLN A 87 -15.48 -15.35 -2.26
CA GLN A 87 -16.72 -15.90 -1.73
C GLN A 87 -17.73 -15.92 -2.88
N VAL A 88 -18.04 -17.11 -3.38
CA VAL A 88 -19.10 -17.32 -4.36
C VAL A 88 -20.31 -17.87 -3.64
N HIS A 89 -21.47 -17.27 -3.85
CA HIS A 89 -22.74 -17.88 -3.48
C HIS A 89 -23.19 -18.77 -4.62
N VAL A 90 -23.46 -20.04 -4.33
CA VAL A 90 -24.03 -20.98 -5.30
C VAL A 90 -25.46 -20.51 -5.58
N LEU A 91 -25.72 -20.06 -6.80
CA LEU A 91 -27.08 -19.83 -7.25
C LEU A 91 -27.73 -21.21 -7.46
N HIS A 92 -28.73 -21.53 -6.64
CA HIS A 92 -29.61 -22.66 -6.90
C HIS A 92 -30.33 -22.39 -8.22
N ARG A 93 -30.14 -23.28 -9.21
CA ARG A 93 -30.96 -23.31 -10.42
C ARG A 93 -32.34 -23.80 -10.00
N GLU A 94 -33.36 -22.95 -10.11
CA GLU A 94 -34.74 -23.41 -10.02
C GLU A 94 -35.01 -24.41 -11.16
N PRO A 95 -35.65 -25.55 -10.88
CA PRO A 95 -36.05 -26.48 -11.93
C PRO A 95 -37.06 -25.79 -12.86
N PRO A 96 -37.02 -26.07 -14.17
CA PRO A 96 -37.98 -25.49 -15.10
C PRO A 96 -39.39 -25.92 -14.71
N GLU A 97 -40.27 -24.93 -14.52
CA GLU A 97 -41.70 -25.19 -14.33
C GLU A 97 -42.28 -25.78 -15.62
N GLY A 98 -42.81 -27.00 -15.55
CA GLY A 98 -43.70 -27.52 -16.58
C GLY A 98 -43.36 -28.86 -17.23
N GLU A 99 -43.07 -29.90 -16.45
CA GLU A 99 -43.32 -31.27 -16.90
C GLU A 99 -44.34 -31.92 -15.95
N SER A 100 -45.59 -31.98 -16.42
CA SER A 100 -46.68 -32.83 -15.92
C SER A 100 -47.08 -33.81 -17.00
#